data_AF-W2G3R0-F1
#
_entry.id   AF-W2G3R0-F1
#
_cell.length_a   1.000
_cell.length_b   1.000
_cell.length_c   1.000
_cell.angle_alpha   90.00
_cell.angle_beta   90.00
_cell.angle_gamma   90.00
#
_symmetry.space_group_name_H-M   'P 1'
#
loop_
_entity.id
_entity.type
_entity.pdbx_description
1 polymer ?
#
loop_
_entity_poly.entity_id
_entity_poly.type
_entity_poly.pdbx_seq_one_letter_code
_entity_poly.pdbx_strand_id
1 'polypeptide(L)'
;PGAVCGVVTDNEKNMKNAWKVLNDKRPNLTCNGCGAHTINLIMKDVLALEPVKDVLNCATWLSKYILSRYILLNHFEKIQKGLSFESRRRLCLP
;
A
#
# COMPACT_ATOMS: atom_id res chain seq x y z
N PRO A 1 24.79 -22.47 -11.67
CA PRO A 1 24.63 -21.68 -10.42
C PRO A 1 24.37 -20.20 -10.76
N GLY A 2 23.20 -19.66 -10.37
CA GLY A 2 22.80 -18.31 -10.73
C GLY A 2 23.53 -17.25 -9.90
N ALA A 3 24.26 -16.35 -10.56
CA ALA A 3 24.80 -15.17 -9.90
C ALA A 3 23.66 -14.18 -9.61
N VAL A 4 23.58 -13.68 -8.38
CA VAL A 4 22.66 -12.58 -8.05
C VAL A 4 23.27 -11.29 -8.59
N CYS A 5 22.64 -10.71 -9.61
CA CYS A 5 23.13 -9.49 -10.26
C CYS A 5 22.52 -8.21 -9.67
N GLY A 6 21.44 -8.32 -8.86
CA GLY A 6 20.86 -7.16 -8.23
C GLY A 6 19.91 -7.44 -7.08
N VAL A 7 19.62 -6.37 -6.34
CA VAL A 7 18.75 -6.35 -5.16
C VAL A 7 17.76 -5.20 -5.32
N VAL A 8 16.48 -5.50 -5.11
CA VAL A 8 15.40 -4.51 -5.10
C VAL A 8 14.81 -4.46 -3.70
N THR A 9 14.75 -3.27 -3.10
CA THR A 9 14.22 -3.06 -1.75
C THR A 9 13.30 -1.87 -1.74
N ASP A 10 12.55 -1.63 -0.66
CA ASP A 10 11.86 -0.35 -0.51
C ASP A 10 12.83 0.85 -0.59
N ASN A 11 12.27 2.05 -0.75
CA ASN A 11 13.05 3.26 -1.00
C ASN A 11 13.40 4.01 0.30
N GLU A 12 13.23 3.36 1.46
CA GLU A 12 13.44 4.01 2.74
C GLU A 12 14.93 4.31 2.97
N LYS A 13 15.21 5.27 3.86
CA LYS A 13 16.59 5.74 4.14
C LYS A 13 17.48 4.60 4.61
N ASN A 14 16.95 3.68 5.40
CA ASN A 14 17.68 2.52 5.91
C ASN A 14 18.13 1.59 4.79
N MET A 15 17.26 1.33 3.80
CA MET A 15 17.60 0.49 2.67
C MET A 15 18.63 1.17 1.75
N LYS A 16 18.50 2.49 1.52
CA LYS A 16 19.54 3.25 0.82
C LYS A 16 20.90 3.20 1.51
N ASN A 17 20.94 3.15 2.84
CA ASN A 17 22.19 2.95 3.59
C ASN A 17 22.71 1.52 3.43
N ALA A 18 21.83 0.51 3.45
CA ALA A 18 22.21 -0.87 3.18
C ALA A 18 22.79 -1.05 1.76
N TRP A 19 22.29 -0.31 0.76
CA TRP A 19 22.84 -0.31 -0.59
C TRP A 19 24.31 0.13 -0.63
N LYS A 20 24.70 1.11 0.20
CA LYS A 20 26.10 1.55 0.31
C LYS A 20 26.98 0.41 0.81
N VAL A 21 26.56 -0.27 1.88
CA VAL A 21 27.27 -1.43 2.44
C VAL A 21 27.37 -2.56 1.42
N LEU A 22 26.31 -2.79 0.63
CA LEU A 22 26.30 -3.79 -0.43
C LEU A 22 27.23 -3.41 -1.59
N ASN A 23 27.25 -2.14 -1.99
CA ASN A 23 28.11 -1.63 -3.03
C ASN A 23 29.60 -1.76 -2.64
N ASP A 24 29.93 -1.49 -1.38
CA ASP A 24 31.30 -1.64 -0.86
C ASP A 24 31.77 -3.10 -0.85
N LYS A 25 30.86 -4.04 -0.50
CA LYS A 25 31.18 -5.48 -0.41
C LYS A 25 31.06 -6.22 -1.75
N ARG A 26 30.22 -5.73 -2.66
CA ARG A 26 29.84 -6.36 -3.93
C ARG A 26 29.61 -5.30 -5.01
N PRO A 27 30.68 -4.71 -5.58
CA PRO A 27 30.56 -3.63 -6.56
C PRO A 27 29.85 -4.01 -7.85
N ASN A 28 29.78 -5.31 -8.18
CA ASN A 28 29.06 -5.81 -9.36
C ASN A 28 27.55 -6.03 -9.11
N LEU A 29 27.05 -5.76 -7.89
CA LEU A 29 25.65 -5.97 -7.51
C LEU A 29 24.87 -4.67 -7.65
N THR A 30 23.86 -4.64 -8.51
CA THR A 30 22.99 -3.45 -8.67
C THR A 30 21.96 -3.38 -7.54
N CYS A 31 21.90 -2.27 -6.81
CA CYS A 31 20.85 -2.04 -5.80
C CYS A 31 19.85 -0.99 -6.31
N ASN A 32 18.56 -1.33 -6.33
CA ASN A 32 17.50 -0.47 -6.84
C ASN A 32 16.34 -0.32 -5.84
N GLY A 33 15.61 0.78 -5.97
CA GLY A 33 14.36 1.00 -5.27
C GLY A 33 13.20 0.18 -5.83
N CYS A 34 12.20 -0.08 -5.00
CA CYS A 34 11.01 -0.83 -5.33
C CYS A 34 10.01 0.07 -6.04
N GLY A 35 9.69 -0.26 -7.29
CA GLY A 35 8.68 0.46 -8.08
C GLY A 35 7.30 0.49 -7.41
N ALA A 36 6.90 -0.60 -6.75
CA ALA A 36 5.63 -0.64 -6.00
C ALA A 36 5.64 0.34 -4.83
N HIS A 37 6.78 0.47 -4.13
CA HIS A 37 6.91 1.46 -3.06
C HIS A 37 6.85 2.89 -3.62
N THR A 38 7.50 3.16 -4.75
CA THR A 38 7.42 4.46 -5.43
C THR A 38 5.98 4.82 -5.80
N ILE A 39 5.23 3.89 -6.39
CA ILE A 39 3.81 4.10 -6.74
C ILE A 39 2.99 4.42 -5.48
N ASN A 40 3.23 3.70 -4.38
CA ASN A 40 2.55 3.98 -3.11
C ASN A 40 2.85 5.40 -2.57
N LEU A 41 4.08 5.90 -2.71
CA LEU A 41 4.41 7.28 -2.33
C LEU A 41 3.69 8.30 -3.22
N ILE A 42 3.71 8.10 -4.55
CA ILE A 42 2.98 8.96 -5.50
C ILE A 42 1.49 9.00 -5.15
N MET A 43 0.88 7.84 -4.87
CA MET A 43 -0.54 7.77 -4.51
C MET A 43 -0.82 8.48 -3.18
N LYS A 44 0.08 8.39 -2.18
CA LYS A 44 -0.05 9.17 -0.94
C LYS A 44 -0.04 10.67 -1.20
N ASP A 45 0.82 11.14 -2.08
CA ASP A 45 0.91 12.57 -2.45
C ASP A 45 -0.36 13.03 -3.18
N VAL A 46 -0.86 12.24 -4.15
CA VAL A 46 -2.12 12.51 -4.85
C VAL A 46 -3.30 12.56 -3.88
N LEU A 47 -3.37 11.63 -2.94
CA LEU A 47 -4.40 11.58 -1.90
C LEU A 47 -4.33 12.75 -0.91
N ALA A 48 -3.20 13.45 -0.83
CA ALA A 48 -3.03 14.62 0.03
C ALA A 48 -3.52 15.94 -0.62
N LEU A 49 -3.83 15.92 -1.92
CA LEU A 49 -4.41 17.08 -2.63
C LEU A 49 -5.80 17.41 -2.05
N GLU A 50 -6.07 18.69 -1.76
CA GLU A 50 -7.29 19.16 -1.08
C GLU A 50 -8.60 18.51 -1.58
N PRO A 51 -8.92 18.48 -2.89
CA PRO A 51 -10.20 17.89 -3.34
C PRO A 51 -10.29 16.38 -3.07
N VAL A 52 -9.16 15.67 -3.02
CA VAL A 52 -9.10 14.22 -2.80
C VAL A 52 -9.02 13.88 -1.32
N LYS A 53 -8.31 14.72 -0.56
CA LYS A 53 -8.07 14.57 0.87
C LYS A 53 -9.37 14.54 1.67
N ASP A 54 -10.32 15.41 1.35
CA ASP A 54 -11.60 15.46 2.06
C ASP A 54 -12.45 14.19 1.82
N VAL A 55 -12.45 13.69 0.58
CA VAL A 55 -13.12 12.43 0.23
C VAL A 55 -12.45 11.26 0.97
N LEU A 56 -11.12 11.21 1.00
CA LEU A 56 -10.38 10.18 1.72
C LEU A 56 -10.66 10.22 3.23
N ASN A 57 -10.70 11.41 3.83
CA ASN A 57 -11.00 11.59 5.25
C ASN A 57 -12.41 11.07 5.59
N CYS A 58 -13.41 11.42 4.78
CA CYS A 58 -14.78 10.95 4.95
C CYS A 58 -14.87 9.42 4.82
N ALA A 59 -14.27 8.85 3.77
CA ALA A 59 -14.25 7.41 3.54
C ALA A 59 -13.54 6.65 4.68
N THR A 60 -12.42 7.18 5.18
CA THR A 60 -11.67 6.61 6.31
C THR A 60 -12.49 6.67 7.60
N TRP A 61 -13.14 7.79 7.87
CA TRP A 61 -14.02 7.94 9.04
C TRP A 61 -15.17 6.93 8.99
N LEU A 62 -15.87 6.84 7.86
CA LEU A 62 -17.00 5.92 7.68
C LEU A 62 -16.55 4.46 7.83
N SER A 63 -15.43 4.11 7.22
CA SER A 63 -14.86 2.76 7.34
C SER A 63 -14.57 2.39 8.80
N LYS A 64 -13.91 3.29 9.54
CA LYS A 64 -13.65 3.11 10.98
C LYS A 64 -14.93 3.06 11.80
N TYR A 65 -15.93 3.88 11.45
CA TYR A 65 -17.24 3.91 12.12
C TYR A 65 -17.98 2.57 11.99
N ILE A 66 -17.91 1.93 10.83
CA ILE A 66 -18.50 0.61 10.58
C ILE A 66 -17.68 -0.48 11.28
N LEU A 67 -16.35 -0.51 11.06
CA LEU A 67 -15.45 -1.52 11.62
C LEU A 67 -15.48 -1.55 13.16
N SER A 68 -15.64 -0.40 13.81
CA SER A 68 -15.69 -0.30 15.28
C SER A 68 -17.01 -0.79 15.91
N ARG A 69 -18.05 -1.07 15.12
CA ARG A 69 -19.37 -1.48 15.63
C ARG A 69 -19.80 -2.82 15.06
N TYR A 70 -19.77 -3.85 15.90
CA TYR A 70 -20.04 -5.23 15.49
C TYR A 70 -21.38 -5.41 14.75
N ILE A 71 -22.45 -4.69 15.16
CA ILE A 71 -23.77 -4.78 14.52
C ILE A 71 -23.69 -4.27 13.07
N LEU A 72 -23.04 -3.13 12.87
CA LEU A 72 -22.88 -2.52 11.55
C LEU A 72 -21.95 -3.35 10.68
N LEU A 73 -20.85 -3.85 11.23
CA LEU A 73 -19.92 -4.73 10.52
C LEU A 73 -20.63 -6.01 10.04
N ASN A 74 -21.34 -6.71 10.93
CA ASN A 74 -22.09 -7.92 10.57
C ASN A 74 -23.14 -7.63 9.48
N HIS A 75 -23.84 -6.50 9.58
CA HIS A 75 -24.79 -6.09 8.54
C HIS A 75 -24.08 -5.82 7.20
N PHE A 76 -22.95 -5.12 7.22
CA PHE A 76 -22.13 -4.84 6.05
C PHE A 76 -21.63 -6.13 5.37
N GLU A 77 -21.14 -7.09 6.15
CA GLU A 77 -20.69 -8.39 5.64
C GLU A 77 -21.83 -9.20 4.99
N LYS A 78 -23.05 -9.13 5.55
CA LYS A 78 -24.23 -9.76 4.93
C LYS A 78 -24.54 -9.17 3.57
N ILE A 79 -24.47 -7.84 3.44
CA ILE A 79 -24.61 -7.16 2.16
C ILE A 79 -23.52 -7.64 1.19
N GLN A 80 -22.25 -7.63 1.60
CA GLN A 80 -21.15 -8.07 0.74
C GLN A 80 -21.34 -9.51 0.25
N LYS A 81 -21.78 -10.44 1.10
CA LYS A 81 -22.01 -11.85 0.72
C LYS A 81 -23.12 -12.00 -0.32
N GLY A 82 -24.12 -11.12 -0.32
CA GLY A 82 -25.22 -11.11 -1.30
C GLY A 82 -24.85 -10.51 -2.66
N LEU A 83 -23.66 -9.94 -2.80
CA LEU A 83 -23.25 -9.21 -4.00
C LEU A 83 -22.46 -10.08 -4.99
N SER A 84 -22.55 -9.71 -6.28
CA SER A 84 -21.68 -10.27 -7.32
C SER A 84 -20.20 -10.04 -6.99
N PHE A 85 -19.29 -10.82 -7.57
CA PHE A 85 -17.85 -10.65 -7.34
C PHE A 85 -17.36 -9.23 -7.66
N GLU A 86 -17.85 -8.66 -8.76
CA GLU A 86 -17.51 -7.30 -9.20
C GLU A 86 -18.07 -6.24 -8.25
N SER A 87 -19.32 -6.43 -7.79
CA SER A 87 -19.94 -5.55 -6.80
C SER A 87 -19.25 -5.63 -5.43
N ARG A 88 -18.77 -6.82 -5.04
CA ARG A 88 -17.99 -7.02 -3.81
C ARG A 88 -16.68 -6.26 -3.83
N ARG A 89 -15.95 -6.24 -4.96
CA ARG A 89 -14.69 -5.48 -5.10
C ARG A 89 -14.85 -3.97 -4.86
N ARG A 90 -16.03 -3.40 -5.11
CA ARG A 90 -16.32 -1.98 -4.91
C ARG A 90 -16.70 -1.63 -3.47
N LEU A 91 -17.08 -2.62 -2.67
CA LEU A 91 -17.51 -2.49 -1.29
C LEU A 91 -16.58 -3.31 -0.42
N CYS A 92 -15.32 -2.88 -0.28
CA CYS A 92 -14.37 -3.46 0.66
C CYS A 92 -14.04 -2.42 1.74
N LEU A 93 -14.08 -2.83 3.01
CA LEU A 93 -13.49 -2.04 4.08
C LEU A 93 -11.96 -2.24 4.04
N PRO A 94 -11.17 -1.19 4.33
CA PRO A 94 -9.71 -1.26 4.36
C PRO A 94 -9.18 -2.17 5.48
#